data_AF-A0A6I1NJB2-F1
#
_entry.id   AF-A0A6I1NJB2-F1
#
_cell.length_a   1.000
_cell.length_b   1.000
_cell.length_c   1.000
_cell.angle_alpha   90.00
_cell.angle_beta   90.00
_cell.angle_gamma   90.00
#
_symmetry.space_group_name_H-M   'P 1'
#
loop_
_entity.id
_entity.type
_entity.pdbx_description
1 polymer ?
#
loop_
_entity_poly.entity_id
_entity_poly.type
_entity_poly.pdbx_seq_one_letter_code
_entity_poly.pdbx_strand_id
1 'polypeptide(L)'
;MFDTQVARLTAKYPSEFTREQAALAVARAYGYRKLDMQSDTLSDPVSGLQFVKPYGEMLKLDPVHKLLDFMRMALNLSLSSNEDVRRGVPERNIVAAMMGFSNFDALLQYARSEPVDPNTTDRAMLAKFQNRYGYYAPIQYVLGRYIHEHCLIIQPDAFNAQRFVDQELTLNPLDNTKVVVLRDDPHGADWLSVMSKSTAAYTGKLDDTYGANASKAIGKRDALVSMVPANTYLLSELVKAHIEILCKDSQDGRALIIDSLKLDLDTSDLDAALALADENSIHVVVIVREPNAELWKRTGIHLIFGFDRDIHESYLEMDKYIGYSSPYVGFKRGKMQYLYQSEKSGPRFGAMDLIPDDPKTKSLLQRMKEALRV
;
A
#
# COMPACT_ATOMS: atom_id res chain seq x y z
N MET A 1 12.76 -32.36 2.60
CA MET A 1 11.85 -31.33 2.07
C MET A 1 11.65 -31.50 0.57
N PHE A 2 12.73 -31.61 -0.23
CA PHE A 2 12.61 -31.87 -1.67
C PHE A 2 12.17 -33.31 -1.95
N ASP A 3 12.56 -34.27 -1.11
CA ASP A 3 12.03 -35.65 -1.12
C ASP A 3 10.50 -35.72 -1.18
N THR A 4 9.80 -34.87 -0.42
CA THR A 4 8.33 -34.81 -0.44
C THR A 4 7.80 -34.34 -1.79
N GLN A 5 8.49 -33.40 -2.43
CA GLN A 5 8.09 -32.88 -3.74
C GLN A 5 8.35 -33.90 -4.85
N VAL A 6 9.47 -34.62 -4.77
CA VAL A 6 9.77 -35.76 -5.64
C VAL A 6 8.69 -36.83 -5.50
N ALA A 7 8.35 -37.22 -4.27
CA ALA A 7 7.32 -38.22 -4.00
C ALA A 7 5.93 -37.81 -4.52
N ARG A 8 5.55 -36.52 -4.39
CA ARG A 8 4.29 -36.02 -4.94
C ARG A 8 4.26 -36.05 -6.47
N LEU A 9 5.39 -35.72 -7.10
CA LEU A 9 5.49 -35.73 -8.56
C LEU A 9 5.38 -37.15 -9.12
N THR A 10 6.12 -38.11 -8.55
CA THR A 10 6.05 -39.52 -8.96
C THR A 10 4.70 -40.15 -8.66
N ALA A 11 4.08 -39.82 -7.53
CA ALA A 11 2.74 -40.33 -7.20
C ALA A 11 1.67 -39.83 -8.17
N LYS A 12 1.80 -38.61 -8.69
CA LYS A 12 0.82 -38.01 -9.60
C LYS A 12 1.03 -38.39 -11.07
N TYR A 13 2.29 -38.58 -11.48
CA TYR A 13 2.69 -38.91 -12.85
C TYR A 13 3.63 -40.12 -12.86
N PRO A 14 3.17 -41.30 -12.42
CA PRO A 14 4.01 -42.49 -12.27
C PRO A 14 4.48 -43.07 -13.60
N SER A 15 3.78 -42.80 -14.71
CA SER A 15 4.15 -43.23 -16.06
C SER A 15 5.23 -42.35 -16.69
N GLU A 16 5.31 -41.08 -16.30
CA GLU A 16 6.20 -40.09 -16.92
C GLU A 16 7.50 -39.89 -16.15
N PHE A 17 7.49 -40.11 -14.82
CA PHE A 17 8.62 -39.85 -13.94
C PHE A 17 9.03 -41.05 -13.10
N THR A 18 10.26 -41.52 -13.31
CA THR A 18 10.99 -42.28 -12.26
C THR A 18 11.40 -41.35 -11.12
N ARG A 19 11.88 -41.91 -10.00
CA ARG A 19 12.36 -41.12 -8.86
C ARG A 19 13.51 -40.19 -9.25
N GLU A 20 14.45 -40.66 -10.07
CA GLU A 20 15.60 -39.88 -10.56
C GLU A 20 15.16 -38.77 -11.50
N GLN A 21 14.22 -39.06 -12.40
CA GLN A 21 13.65 -38.06 -13.32
C GLN A 21 12.87 -36.98 -12.58
N ALA A 22 12.11 -37.38 -11.56
CA ALA A 22 11.42 -36.44 -10.67
C ALA A 22 12.42 -35.59 -9.88
N ALA A 23 13.51 -36.17 -9.36
CA ALA A 23 14.57 -35.43 -8.68
C ALA A 23 15.22 -34.37 -9.59
N LEU A 24 15.45 -34.72 -10.85
CA LEU A 24 15.98 -33.80 -11.85
C LEU A 24 14.99 -32.66 -12.15
N ALA A 25 13.70 -32.97 -12.33
CA ALA A 25 12.66 -31.96 -12.53
C ALA A 25 12.53 -31.02 -11.31
N VAL A 26 12.60 -31.56 -10.09
CA VAL A 26 12.60 -30.75 -8.87
C VAL A 26 13.82 -29.84 -8.83
N ALA A 27 15.04 -30.36 -9.03
CA ALA A 27 16.25 -29.54 -9.05
C ALA A 27 16.17 -28.42 -10.08
N ARG A 28 15.71 -28.74 -11.29
CA ARG A 28 15.52 -27.79 -12.38
C ARG A 28 14.54 -26.68 -12.02
N ALA A 29 13.40 -27.04 -11.43
CA ALA A 29 12.39 -26.08 -10.99
C ALA A 29 12.99 -25.05 -10.02
N TYR A 30 13.92 -25.46 -9.16
CA TYR A 30 14.60 -24.57 -8.21
C TYR A 30 15.78 -23.78 -8.79
N GLY A 31 16.20 -24.05 -10.02
CA GLY A 31 17.35 -23.36 -10.63
C GLY A 31 18.66 -24.16 -10.64
N TYR A 32 18.63 -25.44 -10.29
CA TYR A 32 19.82 -26.24 -10.02
C TYR A 32 19.96 -27.45 -10.93
N ARG A 33 21.20 -27.96 -11.07
CA ARG A 33 21.49 -29.10 -11.95
C ARG A 33 20.98 -30.43 -11.42
N LYS A 34 21.13 -30.67 -10.12
CA LYS A 34 20.84 -31.96 -9.49
C LYS A 34 20.35 -31.76 -8.06
N LEU A 35 19.49 -32.68 -7.64
CA LEU A 35 19.12 -32.92 -6.25
C LEU A 35 19.79 -34.21 -5.81
N ASP A 36 20.61 -34.16 -4.77
CA ASP A 36 21.11 -35.36 -4.11
C ASP A 36 20.02 -35.92 -3.21
N MET A 37 19.49 -37.08 -3.58
CA MET A 37 18.39 -37.76 -2.89
C MET A 37 18.80 -38.42 -1.57
N GLN A 38 20.10 -38.53 -1.27
CA GLN A 38 20.57 -39.05 0.02
C GLN A 38 20.72 -37.94 1.06
N SER A 39 21.18 -36.77 0.63
CA SER A 39 21.40 -35.61 1.50
C SER A 39 20.29 -34.56 1.45
N ASP A 40 19.34 -34.68 0.52
CA ASP A 40 18.28 -33.70 0.21
C ASP A 40 18.85 -32.30 -0.13
N THR A 41 20.05 -32.27 -0.74
CA THR A 41 20.76 -31.02 -1.08
C THR A 41 20.76 -30.75 -2.58
N LEU A 42 20.63 -29.47 -2.95
CA LEU A 42 20.74 -29.00 -4.33
C LEU A 42 22.21 -28.77 -4.68
N SER A 43 22.60 -29.18 -5.88
CA SER A 43 23.97 -29.05 -6.40
C SER A 43 24.28 -27.62 -6.90
N ASP A 44 25.13 -27.49 -7.92
CA ASP A 44 25.43 -26.21 -8.55
C ASP A 44 24.21 -25.58 -9.26
N PRO A 45 24.06 -24.25 -9.20
CA PRO A 45 23.04 -23.52 -9.96
C PRO A 45 23.31 -23.61 -11.48
N VAL A 46 22.24 -23.50 -12.26
CA VAL A 46 22.32 -23.43 -13.72
C VAL A 46 22.28 -21.97 -14.17
N SER A 47 23.25 -21.58 -14.99
CA SER A 47 23.29 -20.23 -15.56
C SER A 47 22.02 -19.93 -16.36
N GLY A 48 21.45 -18.74 -16.14
CA GLY A 48 20.21 -18.30 -16.80
C GLY A 48 18.91 -18.80 -16.16
N LEU A 49 18.97 -19.66 -15.14
CA LEU A 49 17.80 -19.99 -14.33
C LEU A 49 17.60 -19.01 -13.18
N GLN A 50 16.34 -18.85 -12.81
CA GLN A 50 15.94 -18.01 -11.69
C GLN A 50 16.14 -18.76 -10.38
N PHE A 51 16.68 -18.06 -9.38
CA PHE A 51 16.67 -18.55 -8.01
C PHE A 51 15.23 -18.61 -7.48
N VAL A 52 14.88 -19.74 -6.87
CA VAL A 52 13.58 -19.94 -6.22
C VAL A 52 13.81 -20.23 -4.74
N LYS A 53 13.06 -19.55 -3.87
CA LYS A 53 13.19 -19.76 -2.42
C LYS A 53 12.88 -21.21 -2.03
N PRO A 54 13.57 -21.78 -1.02
CA PRO A 54 13.25 -23.11 -0.49
C PRO A 54 11.79 -23.26 -0.08
N TYR A 55 11.23 -24.47 -0.19
CA TYR A 55 9.79 -24.71 0.07
C TYR A 55 9.32 -24.27 1.46
N GLY A 56 10.12 -24.50 2.51
CA GLY A 56 9.79 -24.07 3.87
C GLY A 56 9.73 -22.55 4.02
N GLU A 57 10.50 -21.80 3.23
CA GLU A 57 10.43 -20.34 3.20
C GLU A 57 9.24 -19.86 2.39
N MET A 58 8.96 -20.49 1.24
CA MET A 58 7.76 -20.21 0.46
C MET A 58 6.49 -20.39 1.30
N LEU A 59 6.42 -21.41 2.15
CA LEU A 59 5.25 -21.67 3.00
C LEU A 59 4.91 -20.53 3.97
N LYS A 60 5.90 -19.72 4.37
CA LYS A 60 5.73 -18.56 5.26
C LYS A 60 5.18 -17.33 4.54
N LEU A 61 5.23 -17.31 3.21
CA LEU A 61 4.71 -16.21 2.40
C LEU A 61 3.19 -16.30 2.26
N ASP A 62 2.53 -15.21 1.90
CA ASP A 62 1.14 -15.27 1.50
C ASP A 62 0.99 -15.99 0.14
N PRO A 63 -0.20 -16.54 -0.18
CA PRO A 63 -0.51 -17.28 -1.39
C PRO A 63 -0.14 -16.59 -2.70
N VAL A 64 -0.20 -15.25 -2.77
CA VAL A 64 0.15 -14.51 -4.00
C VAL A 64 1.66 -14.50 -4.21
N HIS A 65 2.44 -14.26 -3.15
CA HIS A 65 3.90 -14.35 -3.24
C HIS A 65 4.39 -15.78 -3.47
N LYS A 66 3.73 -16.78 -2.87
CA LYS A 66 3.93 -18.20 -3.20
C LYS A 66 3.76 -18.44 -4.70
N LEU A 67 2.70 -17.88 -5.31
CA LEU A 67 2.42 -18.02 -6.73
C LEU A 67 3.54 -17.45 -7.61
N LEU A 68 4.19 -16.35 -7.23
CA LEU A 68 5.34 -15.81 -7.96
C LEU A 68 6.49 -16.82 -8.01
N ASP A 69 6.85 -17.41 -6.87
CA ASP A 69 7.90 -18.42 -6.81
C ASP A 69 7.47 -19.69 -7.59
N PHE A 70 6.20 -20.09 -7.56
CA PHE A 70 5.68 -21.17 -8.40
C PHE A 70 5.74 -20.87 -9.91
N MET A 71 5.51 -19.62 -10.31
CA MET A 71 5.68 -19.18 -11.69
C MET A 71 7.15 -19.19 -12.11
N ARG A 72 8.08 -18.77 -11.22
CA ARG A 72 9.53 -18.89 -11.48
C ARG A 72 9.95 -20.34 -11.68
N MET A 73 9.41 -21.26 -10.87
CA MET A 73 9.63 -22.69 -11.04
C MET A 73 9.15 -23.20 -12.40
N ALA A 74 7.94 -22.81 -12.80
CA ALA A 74 7.41 -23.15 -14.11
C ALA A 74 8.28 -22.58 -15.24
N LEU A 75 8.74 -21.32 -15.11
CA LEU A 75 9.65 -20.70 -16.06
C LEU A 75 10.96 -21.49 -16.18
N ASN A 76 11.60 -21.84 -15.06
CA ASN A 76 12.84 -22.63 -15.04
C ASN A 76 12.70 -23.98 -15.76
N LEU A 77 11.53 -24.61 -15.66
CA LEU A 77 11.20 -25.85 -16.37
C LEU A 77 10.96 -25.65 -17.87
N SER A 78 10.49 -24.47 -18.29
CA SER A 78 10.12 -24.19 -19.69
C SER A 78 11.23 -23.58 -20.56
N LEU A 79 12.31 -23.08 -19.94
CA LEU A 79 13.40 -22.41 -20.66
C LEU A 79 14.17 -23.40 -21.56
N SER A 80 14.07 -23.18 -22.88
CA SER A 80 14.49 -24.07 -23.97
C SER A 80 16.00 -24.21 -24.18
N SER A 81 16.82 -23.41 -23.50
CA SER A 81 18.29 -23.47 -23.62
C SER A 81 18.93 -24.67 -22.90
N ASN A 82 18.14 -25.51 -22.25
CA ASN A 82 18.61 -26.65 -21.47
C ASN A 82 17.79 -27.91 -21.79
N GLU A 83 18.26 -29.07 -21.33
CA GLU A 83 17.57 -30.35 -21.48
C GLU A 83 16.13 -30.28 -20.93
N ASP A 84 15.18 -30.83 -21.70
CA ASP A 84 13.79 -30.88 -21.29
C ASP A 84 13.55 -31.99 -20.27
N VAL A 85 13.46 -31.59 -19.01
CA VAL A 85 13.21 -32.50 -17.87
C VAL A 85 11.73 -32.75 -17.62
N ARG A 86 10.82 -32.19 -18.42
CA ARG A 86 9.38 -32.21 -18.16
C ARG A 86 8.69 -33.51 -18.56
N ARG A 87 9.35 -34.35 -19.37
CA ARG A 87 8.84 -35.67 -19.81
C ARG A 87 7.44 -35.59 -20.46
N GLY A 88 7.15 -34.50 -21.15
CA GLY A 88 5.85 -34.26 -21.79
C GLY A 88 4.74 -33.73 -20.86
N VAL A 89 4.99 -33.60 -19.55
CA VAL A 89 4.05 -32.99 -18.61
C VAL A 89 4.20 -31.47 -18.64
N PRO A 90 3.13 -30.68 -18.78
CA PRO A 90 3.22 -29.22 -18.76
C PRO A 90 3.87 -28.70 -17.46
N GLU A 91 4.75 -27.70 -17.56
CA GLU A 91 5.53 -27.19 -16.43
C GLU A 91 4.66 -26.76 -15.23
N ARG A 92 3.51 -26.13 -15.50
CA ARG A 92 2.56 -25.70 -14.46
C ARG A 92 1.98 -26.86 -13.68
N ASN A 93 1.79 -28.00 -14.33
CA ASN A 93 1.25 -29.21 -13.73
C ASN A 93 2.30 -29.95 -12.89
N ILE A 94 3.57 -29.91 -13.31
CA ILE A 94 4.71 -30.38 -12.51
C ILE A 94 4.79 -29.57 -11.21
N VAL A 95 4.77 -28.24 -11.30
CA VAL A 95 4.82 -27.36 -10.12
C VAL A 95 3.61 -27.60 -9.21
N ALA A 96 2.40 -27.68 -9.76
CA ALA A 96 1.20 -27.98 -8.97
C ALA A 96 1.33 -29.34 -8.23
N ALA A 97 1.85 -30.38 -8.90
CA ALA A 97 2.09 -31.68 -8.30
C ALA A 97 3.09 -31.59 -7.13
N MET A 98 4.25 -30.99 -7.35
CA MET A 98 5.29 -30.79 -6.33
C MET A 98 4.74 -30.10 -5.07
N MET A 99 3.84 -29.14 -5.26
CA MET A 99 3.24 -28.34 -4.18
C MET A 99 1.97 -28.96 -3.57
N GLY A 100 1.51 -30.11 -4.08
CA GLY A 100 0.35 -30.82 -3.53
C GLY A 100 -1.00 -30.28 -4.01
N PHE A 101 -1.05 -29.53 -5.11
CA PHE A 101 -2.27 -29.08 -5.75
C PHE A 101 -2.73 -30.04 -6.85
N SER A 102 -4.05 -30.13 -7.04
CA SER A 102 -4.67 -30.98 -8.07
C SER A 102 -4.34 -30.51 -9.48
N ASN A 103 -4.23 -29.20 -9.72
CA ASN A 103 -3.76 -28.59 -10.97
C ASN A 103 -3.37 -27.12 -10.72
N PHE A 104 -2.92 -26.42 -11.76
CA PHE A 104 -2.54 -25.02 -11.65
C PHE A 104 -3.72 -24.09 -11.37
N ASP A 105 -4.94 -24.44 -11.83
CA ASP A 105 -6.13 -23.64 -11.55
C ASP A 105 -6.52 -23.67 -10.07
N ALA A 106 -6.38 -24.81 -9.41
CA ALA A 106 -6.57 -24.94 -7.97
C ALA A 106 -5.55 -24.09 -7.18
N LEU A 107 -4.32 -23.98 -7.70
CA LEU A 107 -3.31 -23.10 -7.14
C LEU A 107 -3.68 -21.61 -7.33
N LEU A 108 -4.18 -21.22 -8.51
CA LEU A 108 -4.69 -19.86 -8.75
C LEU A 108 -5.90 -19.54 -7.87
N GLN A 109 -6.81 -20.50 -7.68
CA GLN A 109 -7.95 -20.36 -6.79
C GLN A 109 -7.50 -20.20 -5.33
N TYR A 110 -6.52 -20.97 -4.87
CA TYR A 110 -5.93 -20.81 -3.53
C TYR A 110 -5.31 -19.41 -3.35
N ALA A 111 -4.61 -18.89 -4.36
CA ALA A 111 -4.07 -17.54 -4.31
C ALA A 111 -5.17 -16.47 -4.24
N ARG A 112 -6.29 -16.68 -4.94
CA ARG A 112 -7.45 -15.78 -4.96
C ARG A 112 -8.36 -15.91 -3.75
N SER A 113 -8.40 -17.09 -3.11
CA SER A 113 -9.30 -17.39 -1.99
C SER A 113 -8.90 -16.72 -0.69
N GLU A 114 -7.72 -16.12 -0.64
CA GLU A 114 -7.24 -15.42 0.54
C GLU A 114 -7.37 -13.89 0.38
N PRO A 115 -8.56 -13.32 0.66
CA PRO A 115 -8.77 -11.89 0.54
C PRO A 115 -7.85 -11.14 1.51
N VAL A 116 -7.49 -9.94 1.09
CA VAL A 116 -6.81 -8.95 1.92
C VAL A 116 -7.61 -7.67 1.75
N ASP A 117 -8.21 -7.21 2.84
CA ASP A 117 -9.00 -5.99 2.88
C ASP A 117 -8.11 -4.83 3.37
N PRO A 118 -7.82 -3.82 2.53
CA PRO A 118 -7.05 -2.64 2.94
C PRO A 118 -7.78 -1.75 3.94
N ASN A 119 -9.11 -1.85 4.04
CA ASN A 119 -9.96 -0.95 4.81
C ASN A 119 -10.40 -1.58 6.15
N THR A 120 -9.78 -2.69 6.54
CA THR A 120 -10.06 -3.38 7.79
C THR A 120 -9.45 -2.66 8.99
N THR A 121 -10.04 -2.84 10.17
CA THR A 121 -9.45 -2.43 11.45
C THR A 121 -8.64 -3.54 12.13
N ASP A 122 -8.69 -4.77 11.61
CA ASP A 122 -7.94 -5.90 12.17
C ASP A 122 -6.44 -5.76 11.90
N ARG A 123 -5.65 -5.65 12.97
CA ARG A 123 -4.19 -5.56 12.91
C ARG A 123 -3.54 -6.74 12.19
N ALA A 124 -4.09 -7.95 12.33
CA ALA A 124 -3.53 -9.13 11.67
C ALA A 124 -3.73 -9.05 10.15
N MET A 125 -4.91 -8.63 9.70
CA MET A 125 -5.20 -8.40 8.29
C MET A 125 -4.40 -7.23 7.71
N LEU A 126 -4.19 -6.14 8.46
CA LEU A 126 -3.31 -5.03 8.03
C LEU A 126 -1.85 -5.46 7.93
N ALA A 127 -1.34 -6.24 8.88
CA ALA A 127 0.02 -6.81 8.79
C ALA A 127 0.14 -7.75 7.57
N LYS A 128 -0.91 -8.53 7.28
CA LYS A 128 -0.98 -9.35 6.08
C LYS A 128 -1.02 -8.51 4.80
N PHE A 129 -1.74 -7.39 4.79
CA PHE A 129 -1.70 -6.42 3.69
C PHE A 129 -0.27 -5.94 3.46
N GLN A 130 0.41 -5.48 4.53
CA GLN A 130 1.78 -5.01 4.44
C GLN A 130 2.73 -6.09 3.94
N ASN A 131 2.58 -7.33 4.40
CA ASN A 131 3.39 -8.45 3.90
C ASN A 131 3.13 -8.75 2.42
N ARG A 132 1.89 -8.64 1.96
CA ARG A 132 1.48 -8.94 0.57
C ARG A 132 1.85 -7.85 -0.42
N TYR A 133 1.70 -6.58 -0.05
CA TYR A 133 1.94 -5.47 -0.96
C TYR A 133 3.29 -4.80 -0.72
N GLY A 134 3.91 -5.09 0.42
CA GLY A 134 5.21 -4.54 0.80
C GLY A 134 5.14 -3.09 1.26
N TYR A 135 3.95 -2.54 1.54
CA TYR A 135 3.72 -1.18 2.04
C TYR A 135 2.46 -1.14 2.92
N TYR A 136 2.30 -0.09 3.73
CA TYR A 136 1.15 0.05 4.64
C TYR A 136 -0.18 0.21 3.89
N ALA A 137 -1.30 -0.18 4.51
CA ALA A 137 -2.62 0.06 3.91
C ALA A 137 -3.01 1.55 3.96
N PRO A 138 -3.90 2.04 3.08
CA PRO A 138 -4.35 3.44 3.07
C PRO A 138 -4.88 3.96 4.42
N ILE A 139 -5.64 3.14 5.16
CA ILE A 139 -6.11 3.49 6.51
C ILE A 139 -4.96 3.81 7.48
N GLN A 140 -3.77 3.24 7.25
CA GLN A 140 -2.60 3.50 8.07
C GLN A 140 -1.91 4.79 7.60
N TYR A 141 -1.43 4.84 6.35
CA TYR A 141 -0.59 5.95 5.91
C TYR A 141 -1.35 7.24 5.58
N VAL A 142 -2.68 7.22 5.40
CA VAL A 142 -3.50 8.43 5.24
C VAL A 142 -4.19 8.82 6.55
N LEU A 143 -4.76 7.85 7.27
CA LEU A 143 -5.61 8.13 8.43
C LEU A 143 -4.91 7.90 9.78
N GLY A 144 -3.62 7.57 9.76
CA GLY A 144 -2.80 7.47 10.97
C GLY A 144 -3.13 6.28 11.85
N ARG A 145 -3.83 5.25 11.34
CA ARG A 145 -4.22 4.09 12.15
C ARG A 145 -3.02 3.16 12.36
N TYR A 146 -2.67 2.91 13.62
CA TYR A 146 -1.56 2.02 14.02
C TYR A 146 -0.20 2.34 13.38
N ILE A 147 0.07 3.61 13.13
CA ILE A 147 1.33 4.08 12.54
C ILE A 147 1.85 5.32 13.27
N HIS A 148 3.17 5.53 13.17
CA HIS A 148 3.86 6.67 13.77
C HIS A 148 4.68 7.47 12.75
N GLU A 149 4.86 6.96 11.53
CA GLU A 149 5.61 7.64 10.46
C GLU A 149 4.71 8.66 9.75
N HIS A 150 5.16 9.90 9.61
CA HIS A 150 4.46 10.93 8.82
C HIS A 150 4.52 10.68 7.31
N CYS A 151 3.55 11.26 6.58
CA CYS A 151 3.37 11.01 5.15
C CYS A 151 3.44 12.29 4.32
N LEU A 152 4.23 12.28 3.26
CA LEU A 152 4.22 13.28 2.20
C LEU A 152 3.53 12.71 0.96
N ILE A 153 2.56 13.44 0.42
CA ILE A 153 1.88 13.10 -0.83
C ILE A 153 2.19 14.18 -1.86
N ILE A 154 2.73 13.77 -3.00
CA ILE A 154 3.00 14.63 -4.14
C ILE A 154 1.91 14.37 -5.19
N GLN A 155 1.04 15.36 -5.36
CA GLN A 155 -0.08 15.33 -6.29
C GLN A 155 -0.27 16.71 -6.94
N PRO A 156 0.16 16.90 -8.19
CA PRO A 156 0.08 18.21 -8.85
C PRO A 156 -1.37 18.67 -9.10
N ASP A 157 -2.31 17.73 -9.23
CA ASP A 157 -3.73 18.04 -9.44
C ASP A 157 -4.48 18.11 -8.11
N ALA A 158 -4.81 19.33 -7.69
CA ALA A 158 -5.51 19.59 -6.42
C ALA A 158 -6.88 18.90 -6.34
N PHE A 159 -7.60 18.76 -7.46
CA PHE A 159 -8.87 18.07 -7.48
C PHE A 159 -8.66 16.58 -7.21
N ASN A 160 -7.71 15.93 -7.88
CA ASN A 160 -7.40 14.53 -7.62
C ASN A 160 -6.87 14.28 -6.20
N ALA A 161 -6.08 15.20 -5.65
CA ALA A 161 -5.64 15.17 -4.25
C ALA A 161 -6.84 15.15 -3.29
N GLN A 162 -7.72 16.14 -3.44
CA GLN A 162 -8.92 16.28 -2.63
C GLN A 162 -9.81 15.04 -2.72
N ARG A 163 -10.08 14.57 -3.93
CA ARG A 163 -10.91 13.38 -4.17
C ARG A 163 -10.30 12.11 -3.56
N PHE A 164 -8.97 11.97 -3.59
CA PHE A 164 -8.28 10.86 -2.94
C PHE A 164 -8.48 10.89 -1.42
N VAL A 165 -8.22 12.01 -0.76
CA VAL A 165 -8.42 12.16 0.69
C VAL A 165 -9.87 11.90 1.08
N ASP A 166 -10.81 12.49 0.33
CA ASP A 166 -12.24 12.34 0.57
C ASP A 166 -12.71 10.88 0.43
N GLN A 167 -12.17 10.17 -0.57
CA GLN A 167 -12.40 8.75 -0.78
C GLN A 167 -11.90 7.94 0.41
N GLU A 168 -10.68 8.17 0.90
CA GLU A 168 -10.12 7.43 2.03
C GLU A 168 -10.92 7.68 3.31
N LEU A 169 -11.36 8.91 3.58
CA LEU A 169 -12.27 9.21 4.69
C LEU A 169 -13.62 8.50 4.59
N THR A 170 -14.08 8.22 3.37
CA THR A 170 -15.39 7.61 3.13
C THR A 170 -15.31 6.08 3.14
N LEU A 171 -14.25 5.49 2.58
CA LEU A 171 -14.12 4.04 2.43
C LEU A 171 -13.68 3.35 3.72
N ASN A 172 -12.92 4.04 4.56
CA ASN A 172 -12.33 3.44 5.74
C ASN A 172 -13.21 3.63 7.00
N PRO A 173 -13.27 2.64 7.89
CA PRO A 173 -13.85 2.79 9.21
C PRO A 173 -13.01 3.76 10.06
N LEU A 174 -13.68 4.72 10.70
CA LEU A 174 -13.07 5.75 11.53
C LEU A 174 -13.30 5.54 13.04
N ASP A 175 -13.90 4.42 13.45
CA ASP A 175 -14.11 4.12 14.86
C ASP A 175 -12.77 4.15 15.62
N ASN A 176 -12.70 4.93 16.70
CA ASN A 176 -11.48 5.23 17.48
C ASN A 176 -10.34 5.91 16.70
N THR A 177 -10.62 6.50 15.53
CA THR A 177 -9.66 7.25 14.73
C THR A 177 -10.18 8.67 14.49
N LYS A 178 -9.42 9.69 14.91
CA LYS A 178 -9.79 11.09 14.65
C LYS A 178 -8.97 11.67 13.51
N VAL A 179 -9.64 12.34 12.58
CA VAL A 179 -8.99 12.94 11.41
C VAL A 179 -9.43 14.39 11.26
N VAL A 180 -8.47 15.28 11.07
CA VAL A 180 -8.74 16.65 10.65
C VAL A 180 -8.10 16.85 9.29
N VAL A 181 -8.88 17.33 8.32
CA VAL A 181 -8.39 17.77 7.01
C VAL A 181 -8.45 19.28 6.95
N LEU A 182 -7.32 19.92 6.74
CA LEU A 182 -7.24 21.37 6.50
C LEU A 182 -7.26 21.64 5.01
N ARG A 183 -8.10 22.59 4.59
CA ARG A 183 -8.22 23.10 3.21
C ARG A 183 -8.31 24.61 3.20
N ASP A 184 -7.80 25.26 2.16
CA ASP A 184 -7.98 26.69 1.92
C ASP A 184 -9.12 27.03 0.95
N ASP A 185 -9.75 26.01 0.37
CA ASP A 185 -10.94 26.13 -0.48
C ASP A 185 -12.24 26.15 0.36
N PRO A 186 -13.08 27.21 0.27
CA PRO A 186 -14.38 27.25 0.95
C PRO A 186 -15.38 26.17 0.49
N HIS A 187 -15.17 25.55 -0.68
CA HIS A 187 -15.96 24.43 -1.18
C HIS A 187 -15.32 23.06 -0.90
N GLY A 188 -14.22 23.05 -0.13
CA GLY A 188 -13.44 21.86 0.14
C GLY A 188 -14.25 20.72 0.78
N ALA A 189 -15.35 20.99 1.48
CA ALA A 189 -16.16 19.96 2.14
C ALA A 189 -17.37 19.47 1.33
N ASP A 190 -17.66 20.07 0.16
CA ASP A 190 -18.94 19.87 -0.54
C ASP A 190 -19.20 18.41 -0.89
N TRP A 191 -18.19 17.69 -1.38
CA TRP A 191 -18.33 16.27 -1.71
C TRP A 191 -18.56 15.39 -0.47
N LEU A 192 -17.77 15.59 0.58
CA LEU A 192 -17.87 14.83 1.84
C LEU A 192 -19.19 15.08 2.55
N SER A 193 -19.74 16.29 2.47
CA SER A 193 -21.03 16.65 3.06
C SER A 193 -22.18 15.75 2.55
N VAL A 194 -22.05 15.25 1.31
CA VAL A 194 -23.02 14.34 0.69
C VAL A 194 -22.67 12.87 0.96
N MET A 195 -21.39 12.54 1.03
CA MET A 195 -20.90 11.16 1.02
C MET A 195 -20.62 10.56 2.39
N SER A 196 -20.39 11.40 3.40
CA SER A 196 -20.01 10.98 4.74
C SER A 196 -20.86 11.65 5.81
N LYS A 197 -21.59 10.84 6.58
CA LYS A 197 -22.33 11.32 7.76
C LYS A 197 -21.45 11.45 9.00
N SER A 198 -20.27 10.84 9.00
CA SER A 198 -19.28 10.85 10.09
C SER A 198 -18.27 12.00 9.96
N THR A 199 -18.45 12.89 8.97
CA THR A 199 -17.58 14.03 8.74
C THR A 199 -18.32 15.33 9.07
N ALA A 200 -17.70 16.18 9.89
CA ALA A 200 -18.12 17.57 10.09
C ALA A 200 -17.38 18.49 9.11
N ALA A 201 -17.99 19.63 8.81
CA ALA A 201 -17.34 20.72 8.10
C ALA A 201 -17.35 21.97 8.97
N TYR A 202 -16.25 22.71 8.99
CA TYR A 202 -16.12 23.97 9.72
C TYR A 202 -15.34 24.97 8.90
N THR A 203 -15.87 26.19 8.76
CA THR A 203 -15.17 27.30 8.11
C THR A 203 -14.81 28.33 9.17
N GLY A 204 -13.53 28.67 9.29
CA GLY A 204 -13.08 29.60 10.33
C GLY A 204 -11.62 30.02 10.17
N LYS A 205 -11.23 31.06 10.90
CA LYS A 205 -9.83 31.51 10.96
C LYS A 205 -9.09 30.76 12.07
N LEU A 206 -7.80 30.47 11.87
CA LEU A 206 -6.91 29.91 12.88
C LEU A 206 -6.49 31.01 13.87
N ASP A 207 -7.41 31.39 14.76
CA ASP A 207 -7.19 32.31 15.87
C ASP A 207 -7.37 31.59 17.23
N ASP A 208 -7.22 32.31 18.34
CA ASP A 208 -7.34 31.75 19.70
C ASP A 208 -8.72 31.10 19.98
N THR A 209 -9.75 31.45 19.21
CA THR A 209 -11.09 30.86 19.36
C THR A 209 -11.31 29.63 18.49
N TYR A 210 -10.40 29.36 17.55
CA TYR A 210 -10.52 28.29 16.57
C TYR A 210 -10.72 26.93 17.23
N GLY A 211 -9.85 26.55 18.18
CA GLY A 211 -9.87 25.23 18.80
C GLY A 211 -11.22 24.91 19.44
N ALA A 212 -11.78 25.85 20.20
CA ALA A 212 -13.09 25.68 20.84
C ALA A 212 -14.22 25.54 19.80
N ASN A 213 -14.20 26.35 18.74
CA ASN A 213 -15.20 26.32 17.68
C ASN A 213 -15.13 25.04 16.84
N ALA A 214 -13.91 24.60 16.49
CA ALA A 214 -13.66 23.37 15.77
C ALA A 214 -14.04 22.13 16.60
N SER A 215 -13.72 22.10 17.90
CA SER A 215 -14.17 21.08 18.85
C SER A 215 -15.70 21.00 18.96
N LYS A 216 -16.38 22.15 18.93
CA LYS A 216 -17.84 22.20 18.90
C LYS A 216 -18.40 21.68 17.58
N ALA A 217 -17.77 21.99 16.46
CA ALA A 217 -18.20 21.59 15.12
C ALA A 217 -18.06 20.07 14.89
N ILE A 218 -16.92 19.48 15.27
CA ILE A 218 -16.70 18.04 15.16
C ILE A 218 -17.66 17.26 16.09
N GLY A 219 -17.85 17.75 17.33
CA GLY A 219 -18.76 17.15 18.29
C GLY A 219 -18.39 15.71 18.61
N LYS A 220 -19.23 14.75 18.19
CA LYS A 220 -19.01 13.30 18.35
C LYS A 220 -18.52 12.60 17.08
N ARG A 221 -18.36 13.34 15.98
CA ARG A 221 -17.93 12.79 14.69
C ARG A 221 -16.44 12.48 14.70
N ASP A 222 -16.00 11.65 13.75
CA ASP A 222 -14.62 11.16 13.69
C ASP A 222 -13.73 11.97 12.77
N ALA A 223 -14.33 12.63 11.77
CA ALA A 223 -13.61 13.49 10.85
C ALA A 223 -14.12 14.94 10.89
N LEU A 224 -13.20 15.89 10.74
CA LEU A 224 -13.49 17.31 10.53
C LEU A 224 -12.75 17.81 9.27
N VAL A 225 -13.48 18.41 8.35
CA VAL A 225 -12.90 19.23 7.28
C VAL A 225 -12.93 20.67 7.74
N SER A 226 -11.75 21.23 7.98
CA SER A 226 -11.57 22.62 8.36
C SER A 226 -11.14 23.45 7.16
N MET A 227 -11.99 24.41 6.79
CA MET A 227 -11.77 25.34 5.70
C MET A 227 -11.27 26.66 6.29
N VAL A 228 -10.01 26.95 6.06
CA VAL A 228 -9.30 28.14 6.58
C VAL A 228 -9.03 29.13 5.44
N PRO A 229 -8.77 30.42 5.71
CA PRO A 229 -8.43 31.36 4.65
C PRO A 229 -7.11 30.98 3.96
N ALA A 230 -6.98 31.27 2.66
CA ALA A 230 -5.73 31.08 1.94
C ALA A 230 -4.61 32.00 2.49
N ASN A 231 -3.69 31.42 3.24
CA ASN A 231 -2.50 32.08 3.81
C ASN A 231 -1.31 31.10 3.82
N THR A 232 -0.11 31.62 4.08
CA THR A 232 1.03 30.79 4.47
C THR A 232 0.91 30.45 5.96
N TYR A 233 1.02 29.16 6.31
CA TYR A 233 0.90 28.67 7.68
C TYR A 233 2.18 28.02 8.18
N LEU A 234 2.51 28.23 9.46
CA LEU A 234 3.51 27.42 10.16
C LEU A 234 2.90 26.05 10.49
N LEU A 235 3.66 24.97 10.27
CA LEU A 235 3.18 23.63 10.58
C LEU A 235 2.95 23.47 12.09
N SER A 236 3.77 24.12 12.92
CA SER A 236 3.63 24.02 14.37
C SER A 236 2.32 24.65 14.89
N GLU A 237 1.85 25.73 14.25
CA GLU A 237 0.57 26.35 14.57
C GLU A 237 -0.59 25.41 14.23
N LEU A 238 -0.52 24.75 13.06
CA LEU A 238 -1.51 23.78 12.64
C LEU A 238 -1.56 22.59 13.60
N VAL A 239 -0.42 22.01 13.97
CA VAL A 239 -0.39 20.89 14.92
C VAL A 239 -0.99 21.32 16.26
N LYS A 240 -0.50 22.43 16.86
CA LYS A 240 -0.97 22.95 18.15
C LYS A 240 -2.48 23.18 18.19
N ALA A 241 -3.04 23.77 17.13
CA ALA A 241 -4.47 24.08 17.06
C ALA A 241 -5.38 22.84 17.05
N HIS A 242 -4.86 21.66 16.75
CA HIS A 242 -5.66 20.44 16.55
C HIS A 242 -5.39 19.31 17.54
N ILE A 243 -4.42 19.44 18.46
CA ILE A 243 -4.09 18.42 19.45
C ILE A 243 -5.33 17.98 20.24
N GLU A 244 -6.09 18.92 20.80
CA GLU A 244 -7.24 18.58 21.65
C GLU A 244 -8.30 17.77 20.88
N ILE A 245 -8.58 18.16 19.64
CA ILE A 245 -9.56 17.51 18.76
C ILE A 245 -9.09 16.10 18.40
N LEU A 246 -7.82 15.98 18.00
CA LEU A 246 -7.25 14.73 17.51
C LEU A 246 -6.99 13.73 18.63
N CYS A 247 -6.69 14.16 19.85
CA CYS A 247 -6.40 13.27 20.98
C CYS A 247 -7.65 12.76 21.70
N LYS A 248 -8.83 13.33 21.42
CA LYS A 248 -10.08 12.95 22.06
C LYS A 248 -10.67 11.68 21.43
N ASP A 249 -10.87 10.65 22.26
CA ASP A 249 -11.53 9.39 21.89
C ASP A 249 -10.90 8.70 20.65
N SER A 250 -9.57 8.78 20.51
CA SER A 250 -8.82 8.41 19.31
C SER A 250 -7.71 7.40 19.57
N GLN A 251 -8.07 6.25 20.15
CA GLN A 251 -7.09 5.25 20.61
C GLN A 251 -6.34 4.55 19.47
N ASP A 252 -6.97 4.43 18.30
CA ASP A 252 -6.44 3.62 17.21
C ASP A 252 -5.72 4.44 16.14
N GLY A 253 -6.00 5.75 16.03
CA GLY A 253 -5.32 6.63 15.08
C GLY A 253 -5.70 8.11 15.22
N ARG A 254 -4.77 8.98 14.85
CA ARG A 254 -4.92 10.45 14.88
C ARG A 254 -4.24 10.99 13.64
N ALA A 255 -4.96 11.70 12.76
CA ALA A 255 -4.36 12.24 11.55
C ALA A 255 -4.68 13.71 11.35
N LEU A 256 -3.65 14.51 11.09
CA LEU A 256 -3.75 15.87 10.58
C LEU A 256 -3.34 15.87 9.11
N ILE A 257 -4.31 16.04 8.22
CA ILE A 257 -4.11 16.06 6.78
C ILE A 257 -4.12 17.50 6.31
N ILE A 258 -2.99 17.96 5.79
CA ILE A 258 -2.80 19.30 5.25
C ILE A 258 -2.94 19.18 3.75
N ASP A 259 -4.16 19.43 3.27
CA ASP A 259 -4.54 19.25 1.88
C ASP A 259 -4.47 20.59 1.15
N SER A 260 -3.41 20.77 0.36
CA SER A 260 -3.21 21.91 -0.53
C SER A 260 -3.01 23.28 0.13
N LEU A 261 -2.82 23.36 1.46
CA LEU A 261 -2.42 24.60 2.13
C LEU A 261 -0.99 24.99 1.76
N LYS A 262 -0.76 26.30 1.67
CA LYS A 262 0.59 26.85 1.60
C LYS A 262 1.24 26.80 2.99
N LEU A 263 2.30 26.01 3.13
CA LEU A 263 3.11 25.97 4.35
C LEU A 263 4.34 26.87 4.22
N ASP A 264 4.74 27.46 5.34
CA ASP A 264 6.12 27.91 5.51
C ASP A 264 7.03 26.67 5.61
N LEU A 265 8.20 26.75 4.99
CA LEU A 265 9.15 25.65 4.89
C LEU A 265 10.40 25.90 5.74
N ASP A 266 10.30 26.81 6.71
CA ASP A 266 11.32 26.98 7.73
C ASP A 266 11.60 25.65 8.45
N THR A 267 12.85 25.20 8.36
CA THR A 267 13.24 23.87 8.84
C THR A 267 13.09 23.73 10.35
N SER A 268 13.28 24.82 11.10
CA SER A 268 13.15 24.79 12.56
C SER A 268 11.70 24.65 13.00
N ASP A 269 10.75 25.29 12.31
CA ASP A 269 9.32 25.10 12.53
C ASP A 269 8.88 23.68 12.17
N LEU A 270 9.31 23.16 11.01
CA LEU A 270 8.98 21.80 10.59
C LEU A 270 9.46 20.75 11.61
N ASP A 271 10.71 20.84 12.06
CA ASP A 271 11.27 19.93 13.05
C ASP A 271 10.52 20.01 14.39
N ALA A 272 10.21 21.23 14.86
CA ALA A 272 9.45 21.43 16.09
C ALA A 272 8.00 20.91 15.99
N ALA A 273 7.37 21.08 14.83
CA ALA A 273 5.99 20.67 14.61
C ALA A 273 5.83 19.16 14.55
N LEU A 274 6.73 18.45 13.86
CA LEU A 274 6.68 17.00 13.76
C LEU A 274 7.05 16.34 15.10
N ALA A 275 8.02 16.89 15.83
CA ALA A 275 8.30 16.46 17.20
C ALA A 275 7.07 16.60 18.12
N LEU A 276 6.37 17.74 18.04
CA LEU A 276 5.13 17.95 18.79
C LEU A 276 4.02 16.98 18.37
N ALA A 277 3.93 16.66 17.07
CA ALA A 277 2.97 15.69 16.56
C ALA A 277 3.26 14.29 17.11
N ASP A 278 4.52 13.86 17.11
CA ASP A 278 4.98 12.58 17.66
C ASP A 278 4.69 12.45 19.15
N GLU A 279 4.97 13.49 19.95
CA GLU A 279 4.64 13.55 21.38
C GLU A 279 3.14 13.29 21.65
N ASN A 280 2.29 13.69 20.70
CA ASN A 280 0.85 13.52 20.77
C ASN A 280 0.34 12.36 19.92
N SER A 281 1.22 11.52 19.35
CA SER A 281 0.87 10.41 18.46
C SER A 281 -0.03 10.84 17.30
N ILE A 282 0.22 12.03 16.73
CA ILE A 282 -0.49 12.59 15.58
C ILE A 282 0.28 12.28 14.31
N HIS A 283 -0.37 11.55 13.40
CA HIS A 283 0.11 11.32 12.06
C HIS A 283 -0.10 12.56 11.20
N VAL A 284 0.98 13.23 10.79
CA VAL A 284 0.90 14.37 9.88
C VAL A 284 0.98 13.87 8.43
N VAL A 285 0.00 14.25 7.62
CA VAL A 285 -0.02 14.04 6.18
C VAL A 285 0.07 15.40 5.50
N VAL A 286 1.10 15.64 4.71
CA VAL A 286 1.25 16.86 3.92
C VAL A 286 1.05 16.55 2.45
N ILE A 287 0.14 17.26 1.79
CA ILE A 287 -0.10 17.11 0.36
C ILE A 287 0.43 18.33 -0.36
N VAL A 288 1.41 18.12 -1.23
CA VAL A 288 2.06 19.18 -2.01
C VAL A 288 1.82 18.97 -3.51
N ARG A 289 1.70 20.08 -4.23
CA ARG A 289 1.61 20.06 -5.70
C ARG A 289 2.98 19.86 -6.34
N GLU A 290 4.00 20.42 -5.71
CA GLU A 290 5.39 20.36 -6.15
C GLU A 290 6.23 19.58 -5.12
N PRO A 291 7.13 18.69 -5.57
CA PRO A 291 8.08 18.01 -4.70
C PRO A 291 8.87 18.97 -3.82
N ASN A 292 9.10 18.56 -2.57
CA ASN A 292 9.70 19.41 -1.55
C ASN A 292 10.75 18.63 -0.75
N ALA A 293 12.00 19.05 -0.88
CA ALA A 293 13.13 18.37 -0.24
C ALA A 293 13.08 18.44 1.29
N GLU A 294 12.62 19.55 1.87
CA GLU A 294 12.62 19.72 3.33
C GLU A 294 11.54 18.88 4.00
N LEU A 295 10.36 18.75 3.38
CA LEU A 295 9.33 17.81 3.82
C LEU A 295 9.77 16.37 3.59
N TRP A 296 10.35 16.05 2.43
CA TRP A 296 10.82 14.70 2.12
C TRP A 296 11.79 14.14 3.15
N LYS A 297 12.77 14.95 3.58
CA LYS A 297 13.77 14.52 4.59
C LYS A 297 13.16 14.21 5.96
N ARG A 298 11.94 14.69 6.22
CA ARG A 298 11.27 14.66 7.53
C ARG A 298 10.07 13.74 7.59
N THR A 299 9.65 13.16 6.47
CA THR A 299 8.56 12.20 6.40
C THR A 299 9.08 10.79 6.14
N GLY A 300 8.50 9.79 6.81
CA GLY A 300 8.91 8.39 6.63
C GLY A 300 8.25 7.72 5.43
N ILE A 301 7.10 8.24 5.00
CA ILE A 301 6.28 7.70 3.93
C ILE A 301 6.10 8.75 2.84
N HIS A 302 6.25 8.31 1.59
CA HIS A 302 6.10 9.15 0.41
C HIS A 302 5.14 8.50 -0.58
N LEU A 303 4.15 9.25 -1.04
CA LEU A 303 3.32 8.87 -2.19
C LEU A 303 3.55 9.86 -3.33
N ILE A 304 3.89 9.36 -4.51
CA ILE A 304 4.08 10.16 -5.71
C ILE A 304 2.99 9.75 -6.70
N PHE A 305 2.01 10.64 -6.90
CA PHE A 305 0.97 10.47 -7.92
C PHE A 305 1.30 11.19 -9.22
N GLY A 306 2.22 12.15 -9.19
CA GLY A 306 2.64 12.93 -10.35
C GLY A 306 3.54 14.07 -9.90
N PHE A 307 4.05 14.83 -10.87
CA PHE A 307 4.88 16.02 -10.65
C PHE A 307 4.91 16.81 -11.96
N ASP A 308 5.30 18.08 -11.89
CA ASP A 308 5.52 18.89 -13.08
C ASP A 308 6.75 18.38 -13.86
N ARG A 309 6.65 18.39 -15.19
CA ARG A 309 7.73 17.98 -16.09
C ARG A 309 8.89 18.96 -16.08
N ASP A 310 8.64 20.22 -15.72
CA ASP A 310 9.64 21.29 -15.68
C ASP A 310 10.28 21.44 -14.30
N ILE A 311 10.19 20.41 -13.44
CA ILE A 311 10.82 20.43 -12.13
C ILE A 311 12.35 20.47 -12.25
N HIS A 312 12.96 21.35 -11.47
CA HIS A 312 14.42 21.46 -11.42
C HIS A 312 14.94 20.55 -10.31
N GLU A 313 15.97 19.76 -10.62
CA GLU A 313 16.65 18.89 -9.64
C GLU A 313 17.07 19.72 -8.42
N SER A 314 16.70 19.26 -7.24
CA SER A 314 16.96 19.97 -5.97
C SER A 314 17.55 19.04 -4.91
N TYR A 315 17.11 17.79 -4.86
CA TYR A 315 17.51 16.83 -3.85
C TYR A 315 17.57 15.42 -4.43
N LEU A 316 18.79 14.93 -4.61
CA LEU A 316 19.11 13.72 -5.37
C LEU A 316 18.30 12.48 -4.97
N GLU A 317 18.08 12.26 -3.68
CA GLU A 317 17.31 11.11 -3.18
C GLU A 317 15.84 11.17 -3.62
N MET A 318 15.20 12.33 -3.50
CA MET A 318 13.83 12.56 -3.98
C MET A 318 13.77 12.48 -5.51
N ASP A 319 14.69 13.17 -6.19
CA ASP A 319 14.74 13.25 -7.65
C ASP A 319 14.92 11.86 -8.29
N LYS A 320 15.67 10.96 -7.64
CA LYS A 320 15.78 9.55 -8.02
C LYS A 320 14.42 8.85 -8.06
N TYR A 321 13.55 9.05 -7.06
CA TYR A 321 12.23 8.41 -7.03
C TYR A 321 11.23 9.08 -7.97
N ILE A 322 11.34 10.39 -8.18
CA ILE A 322 10.60 11.12 -9.21
C ILE A 322 10.95 10.55 -10.60
N GLY A 323 12.24 10.48 -10.94
CA GLY A 323 12.70 9.91 -12.21
C GLY A 323 12.26 8.45 -12.38
N TYR A 324 12.43 7.62 -11.34
CA TYR A 324 12.03 6.21 -11.34
C TYR A 324 10.52 6.01 -11.53
N SER A 325 9.69 6.91 -11.00
CA SER A 325 8.23 6.81 -11.04
C SER A 325 7.59 7.44 -12.28
N SER A 326 8.32 8.32 -12.97
CA SER A 326 7.87 9.10 -14.14
C SER A 326 7.07 8.32 -15.21
N PRO A 327 7.45 7.11 -15.67
CA PRO A 327 6.69 6.43 -16.73
C PRO A 327 5.35 5.88 -16.23
N TYR A 328 5.21 5.67 -14.92
CA TYR A 328 4.10 4.95 -14.33
C TYR A 328 3.05 5.87 -13.71
N VAL A 329 3.45 6.88 -12.95
CA VAL A 329 2.51 7.70 -12.16
C VAL A 329 1.53 8.52 -13.02
N GLY A 330 0.43 8.96 -12.40
CA GLY A 330 -0.62 9.80 -12.99
C GLY A 330 -1.96 9.08 -13.13
N PHE A 331 -2.97 9.81 -13.61
CA PHE A 331 -4.27 9.24 -13.92
C PHE A 331 -4.27 8.58 -15.29
N LYS A 332 -4.35 7.24 -15.34
CA LYS A 332 -4.38 6.46 -16.58
C LYS A 332 -5.48 5.41 -16.54
N ARG A 333 -6.31 5.36 -17.59
CA ARG A 333 -7.37 4.34 -17.77
C ARG A 333 -8.33 4.25 -16.58
N GLY A 334 -8.71 5.40 -16.00
CA GLY A 334 -9.63 5.45 -14.85
C GLY A 334 -8.98 5.15 -13.50
N LYS A 335 -7.66 4.95 -13.44
CA LYS A 335 -6.93 4.64 -12.21
C LYS A 335 -5.89 5.70 -11.90
N MET A 336 -5.78 6.06 -10.63
CA MET A 336 -4.65 6.82 -10.10
C MET A 336 -3.49 5.87 -9.86
N GLN A 337 -2.44 5.99 -10.67
CA GLN A 337 -1.21 5.23 -10.55
C GLN A 337 -0.23 6.03 -9.69
N TYR A 338 0.37 5.37 -8.71
CA TYR A 338 1.25 6.02 -7.75
C TYR A 338 2.47 5.15 -7.41
N LEU A 339 3.54 5.81 -6.98
CA LEU A 339 4.64 5.17 -6.28
C LEU A 339 4.45 5.41 -4.78
N TYR A 340 4.45 4.34 -3.99
CA TYR A 340 4.69 4.38 -2.56
C TYR A 340 6.19 4.20 -2.30
N GLN A 341 6.76 4.96 -1.38
CA GLN A 341 8.11 4.77 -0.89
C GLN A 341 8.16 4.95 0.63
N SER A 342 8.89 4.07 1.31
CA SER A 342 9.39 4.29 2.67
C SER A 342 10.74 3.61 2.81
N GLU A 343 11.51 3.96 3.84
CA GLU A 343 12.83 3.35 4.08
C GLU A 343 12.72 1.81 4.21
N LYS A 344 11.75 1.34 5.00
CA LYS A 344 11.50 -0.09 5.23
C LYS A 344 11.03 -0.83 3.98
N SER A 345 10.20 -0.19 3.17
CA SER A 345 9.50 -0.83 2.04
C SER A 345 10.30 -0.75 0.74
N GLY A 346 11.12 0.28 0.59
CA GLY A 346 11.60 0.74 -0.71
C GLY A 346 10.45 1.18 -1.64
N PRO A 347 10.73 1.38 -2.94
CA PRO A 347 9.72 1.80 -3.90
C PRO A 347 8.74 0.67 -4.23
N ARG A 348 7.44 0.96 -4.21
CA ARG A 348 6.34 0.05 -4.58
C ARG A 348 5.34 0.77 -5.46
N PHE A 349 5.00 0.18 -6.60
CA PHE A 349 4.02 0.74 -7.52
C PHE A 349 2.61 0.27 -7.16
N GLY A 350 1.68 1.21 -7.06
CA GLY A 350 0.28 0.97 -6.76
C GLY A 350 -0.64 1.60 -7.80
N ALA A 351 -1.88 1.14 -7.84
CA ALA A 351 -2.93 1.80 -8.60
C ALA A 351 -4.23 1.69 -7.81
N MET A 352 -5.01 2.76 -7.79
CA MET A 352 -6.32 2.80 -7.15
C MET A 352 -7.36 3.37 -8.11
N ASP A 353 -8.59 2.90 -7.99
CA ASP A 353 -9.72 3.52 -8.67
C ASP A 353 -10.14 4.76 -7.88
N LEU A 354 -10.31 5.89 -8.57
CA LEU A 354 -11.03 7.02 -7.99
C LEU A 354 -12.52 6.80 -8.23
N ILE A 355 -13.32 6.87 -7.17
CA ILE A 355 -14.76 6.74 -7.25
C ILE A 355 -15.32 7.82 -8.21
N PRO A 356 -15.97 7.44 -9.32
CA PRO A 356 -16.59 8.42 -10.23
C PRO A 356 -17.76 9.14 -9.56
N ASP A 357 -17.95 10.43 -9.89
CA ASP A 357 -18.94 11.34 -9.29
C ASP A 357 -20.42 11.08 -9.71
N ASP A 358 -20.75 9.88 -10.20
CA ASP A 358 -22.10 9.51 -10.63
C ASP A 358 -22.98 9.06 -9.43
N PRO A 359 -24.22 9.58 -9.29
CA PRO A 359 -25.24 9.09 -8.36
C PRO A 359 -25.44 7.56 -8.32
N LYS A 360 -25.28 6.85 -9.45
CA LYS A 360 -25.35 5.38 -9.49
C LYS A 360 -24.19 4.74 -8.72
N THR A 361 -23.01 5.33 -8.79
CA THR A 361 -21.82 4.90 -8.04
C THR A 361 -22.01 5.11 -6.54
N LYS A 362 -22.73 6.16 -6.11
CA LYS A 362 -23.12 6.34 -4.69
C LYS A 362 -23.97 5.16 -4.19
N SER A 363 -24.91 4.67 -5.00
CA SER A 363 -25.69 3.46 -4.68
C SER A 363 -24.83 2.19 -4.65
N LEU A 364 -23.81 2.12 -5.53
CA LEU A 364 -22.91 0.98 -5.61
C LEU A 364 -21.98 0.91 -4.38
N LEU A 365 -21.44 2.05 -3.94
CA LEU A 365 -20.62 2.15 -2.73
C LEU A 365 -21.42 1.83 -1.47
N GLN A 366 -22.66 2.29 -1.40
CA GLN A 366 -23.55 1.94 -0.30
C GLN A 366 -23.80 0.42 -0.27
N ARG A 367 -24.04 -0.20 -1.43
CA ARG A 367 -24.17 -1.66 -1.57
C ARG A 367 -22.87 -2.41 -1.28
N MET A 368 -21.70 -1.86 -1.60
CA MET A 368 -20.40 -2.46 -1.27
C MET A 368 -20.11 -2.38 0.23
N LYS A 369 -20.42 -1.25 0.88
CA LYS A 369 -20.34 -1.11 2.34
C LYS A 369 -21.29 -2.05 3.06
N GLU A 370 -22.48 -2.29 2.52
CA GLU A 370 -23.43 -3.27 3.04
C GLU A 370 -22.94 -4.71 2.84
N ALA A 371 -22.30 -5.01 1.71
CA ALA A 371 -21.75 -6.33 1.42
C ALA A 371 -20.51 -6.71 2.25
N LEU A 372 -19.72 -5.71 2.69
CA LEU A 372 -18.54 -5.91 3.56
C LEU A 372 -18.90 -6.07 5.05
N ARG A 373 -20.17 -5.92 5.43
CA ARG A 373 -20.66 -6.04 6.81
C ARG A 373 -21.28 -7.41 7.14
N VAL A 374 -21.08 -8.43 6.29
CA VAL A 374 -21.61 -9.81 6.48
C VAL A 374 -20.53 -10.74 6.99
#